data_AF-A0A1Q6SRG7-F1
#
_entry.id   AF-A0A1Q6SRG7-F1
#
_cell.length_a   1.000
_cell.length_b   1.000
_cell.length_c   1.000
_cell.angle_alpha   90.00
_cell.angle_beta   90.00
_cell.angle_gamma   90.00
#
_symmetry.space_group_name_H-M   'P 1'
#
loop_
_entity.id
_entity.type
_entity.pdbx_description
1 polymer ?
#
loop_
_entity_poly.entity_id
_entity_poly.type
_entity_poly.pdbx_seq_one_letter_code
_entity_poly.pdbx_strand_id
1 'polypeptide(L)'
;MKKLLEICKNGDAATRLSMIIMGAGYCARGQYAKGIIMTVIEVLFFLFTFRFSWQYICKLNTLGTVQREEYLDLTTLQKTVNDYDNSLLILLCGIIGILFIAAFIALYISNLRAVYELQKQESEGKHINSFREDCRELINAKFHITLLTLPGIGVLLVNIIPILFMIAIAFTNYDMNHQPPTYLFTWVGLDNFRELFTSTSTVTFGYAFIRILVWTLIWAFLATFTTYFGGILLAKLINDKTVRWKKMWRSLFVVTIAIPQFVTLLLVGKMFGDYGIVNSICNKIGLTQVLQNLGLVGKGLSYIPFLSKPGWAHVMIVLINIWVGVPYQMLSATGILLNIPEEQLESARIDGANEAQIFRKITMPYMLFVTGPSLITAFIGNINNFNVIYLLTSDYVTGNMRYANSNAKEVDLLVTWLFTLTNDYSNYKMASVIGIYVFVLCAVFTLIGFTRMIAGNREEEFQ
;
A
#
# COMPACT_ATOMS: atom_id res chain seq x y z
N MET A 1 14.97 -28.54 2.57
CA MET A 1 15.07 -29.77 3.39
C MET A 1 15.98 -30.82 2.76
N LYS A 2 15.75 -31.28 1.51
CA LYS A 2 16.62 -32.28 0.83
C LYS A 2 18.12 -31.94 0.83
N LYS A 3 18.49 -30.70 0.47
CA LYS A 3 19.90 -30.24 0.50
C LYS A 3 20.52 -30.22 1.90
N LEU A 4 19.74 -30.00 2.97
CA LEU A 4 20.28 -30.02 4.35
C LEU A 4 20.59 -31.46 4.79
N LEU A 5 19.74 -32.42 4.42
CA LEU A 5 19.98 -33.84 4.66
C LEU A 5 21.23 -34.34 3.91
N GLU A 6 21.44 -33.83 2.70
CA GLU A 6 22.64 -34.11 1.91
C GLU A 6 23.92 -33.56 2.60
N ILE A 7 23.87 -32.31 3.10
CA ILE A 7 24.97 -31.72 3.88
C ILE A 7 25.25 -32.53 5.15
N CYS A 8 24.22 -33.00 5.86
CA CYS A 8 24.41 -33.84 7.05
C CYS A 8 25.04 -35.20 6.72
N LYS A 9 24.71 -35.79 5.56
CA LYS A 9 25.17 -37.13 5.17
C LYS A 9 26.55 -37.11 4.51
N ASN A 10 26.84 -36.09 3.70
CA ASN A 10 28.03 -36.01 2.86
C ASN A 10 29.01 -34.91 3.30
N GLY A 11 28.69 -34.16 4.36
CA GLY A 11 29.56 -33.14 4.93
C GLY A 11 30.75 -33.73 5.69
N ASP A 12 31.93 -33.17 5.47
CA ASP A 12 33.12 -33.53 6.27
C ASP A 12 32.98 -33.06 7.73
N ALA A 13 33.97 -33.38 8.57
CA ALA A 13 33.91 -33.06 10.00
C ALA A 13 33.78 -31.54 10.26
N ALA A 14 34.43 -30.71 9.44
CA ALA A 14 34.39 -29.25 9.54
C ALA A 14 33.04 -28.66 9.12
N THR A 15 32.45 -29.17 8.02
CA THR A 15 31.11 -28.79 7.57
C THR A 15 30.05 -29.23 8.58
N ARG A 16 30.22 -30.39 9.22
CA ARG A 16 29.35 -30.83 10.32
C ARG A 16 29.50 -29.97 11.57
N LEU A 17 30.72 -29.54 11.91
CA LEU A 17 30.96 -28.62 13.01
C LEU A 17 30.30 -27.24 12.77
N SER A 18 30.17 -26.82 11.51
CA SER A 18 29.42 -25.62 11.11
C SER A 18 27.92 -25.66 11.42
N MET A 19 27.38 -26.81 11.80
CA MET A 19 26.01 -26.90 12.32
C MET A 19 25.88 -26.45 13.79
N ILE A 20 26.99 -26.42 14.53
CA ILE A 20 27.01 -25.98 15.93
C ILE A 20 27.68 -24.63 16.07
N ILE A 21 28.73 -24.37 15.28
CA ILE A 21 29.46 -23.10 15.26
C ILE A 21 29.53 -22.65 13.81
N MET A 22 28.72 -21.68 13.42
CA MET A 22 28.56 -21.25 12.02
C MET A 22 29.89 -20.96 11.32
N GLY A 23 30.89 -20.46 12.04
CA GLY A 23 32.21 -20.13 11.52
C GLY A 23 33.20 -21.28 11.30
N ALA A 24 32.95 -22.46 11.88
CA ALA A 24 33.94 -23.55 11.96
C ALA A 24 34.42 -24.04 10.59
N GLY A 25 33.50 -24.25 9.65
CA GLY A 25 33.79 -24.72 8.30
C GLY A 25 34.53 -23.71 7.41
N TYR A 26 34.47 -22.42 7.73
CA TYR A 26 35.30 -21.40 7.07
C TYR A 26 36.72 -21.38 7.65
N CYS A 27 36.85 -21.47 8.97
CA CYS A 27 38.15 -21.54 9.64
C CYS A 27 38.96 -22.76 9.20
N ALA A 28 38.30 -23.92 9.03
CA ALA A 28 38.94 -25.14 8.54
C ALA A 28 39.51 -25.01 7.12
N ARG A 29 38.99 -24.07 6.31
CA ARG A 29 39.35 -23.84 4.90
C ARG A 29 40.13 -22.54 4.69
N GLY A 30 40.77 -22.03 5.76
CA GLY A 30 41.64 -20.85 5.71
C GLY A 30 40.91 -19.50 5.67
N GLN A 31 39.58 -19.45 5.73
CA GLN A 31 38.78 -18.21 5.74
C GLN A 31 38.49 -17.71 7.17
N TYR A 32 39.53 -17.44 7.96
CA TYR A 32 39.40 -17.11 9.39
C TYR A 32 38.52 -15.88 9.69
N ALA A 33 38.68 -14.79 8.93
CA ALA A 33 37.91 -13.57 9.16
C ALA A 33 36.40 -13.78 8.99
N LYS A 34 36.00 -14.52 7.94
CA LYS A 34 34.60 -14.88 7.68
C LYS A 34 34.07 -15.84 8.75
N GLY A 35 34.90 -16.78 9.19
CA GLY A 35 34.59 -17.68 10.30
C GLY A 35 34.31 -16.94 11.60
N ILE A 36 35.14 -15.94 11.95
CA ILE A 36 34.93 -15.08 13.13
C ILE A 36 33.63 -14.30 13.00
N ILE A 37 33.40 -13.63 11.86
CA ILE A 37 32.18 -12.84 11.64
C ILE A 37 30.92 -13.71 11.80
N MET A 38 30.88 -14.89 11.18
CA MET A 38 29.72 -15.78 11.28
C MET A 38 29.49 -16.29 12.70
N THR A 39 30.56 -16.60 13.44
CA THR A 39 30.46 -17.01 14.85
C THR A 39 29.99 -15.84 15.74
N VAL A 40 30.45 -14.62 15.48
CA VAL A 40 29.99 -13.42 16.21
C VAL A 40 28.51 -13.17 15.94
N ILE A 41 28.05 -13.29 14.68
CA ILE A 41 26.63 -13.15 14.34
C ILE A 41 25.78 -14.19 15.08
N GLU A 42 26.23 -15.44 15.15
CA GLU A 42 25.56 -16.50 15.90
C GLU A 42 25.46 -16.18 17.40
N VAL A 43 26.56 -15.74 18.02
CA VAL A 43 26.57 -15.35 19.44
C VAL A 43 25.66 -14.15 19.69
N LEU A 44 25.74 -13.11 18.85
CA LEU A 44 24.88 -11.93 18.96
C LEU A 44 23.41 -12.27 18.80
N PHE A 45 23.08 -13.19 17.89
CA PHE A 45 21.73 -13.71 17.71
C PHE A 45 21.22 -14.33 19.01
N PHE A 46 21.94 -15.29 19.59
CA PHE A 46 21.51 -15.93 20.84
C PHE A 46 21.41 -14.93 22.00
N LEU A 47 22.38 -14.02 22.12
CA LEU A 47 22.33 -12.97 23.15
C LEU A 47 21.08 -12.09 23.00
N PHE A 48 20.80 -11.60 21.79
CA PHE A 48 19.60 -10.80 21.52
C PHE A 48 18.31 -11.59 21.76
N THR A 49 18.24 -12.83 21.28
CA THR A 49 17.05 -13.67 21.45
C THR A 49 16.78 -13.95 22.92
N PHE A 50 17.76 -14.41 23.70
CA PHE A 50 17.55 -14.75 25.10
C PHE A 50 17.38 -13.53 26.02
N ARG A 51 18.10 -12.42 25.76
CA ARG A 51 18.02 -11.22 26.61
C ARG A 51 16.86 -10.29 26.27
N PHE A 52 16.40 -10.28 25.02
CA PHE A 52 15.42 -9.31 24.56
C PHE A 52 14.17 -9.95 23.96
N SER A 53 14.27 -10.79 22.92
CA SER A 53 13.07 -11.27 22.22
C SER A 53 12.27 -12.32 22.98
N TRP A 54 12.94 -13.20 23.72
CA TRP A 54 12.33 -14.38 24.34
C TRP A 54 11.20 -14.02 25.31
N GLN A 55 11.42 -13.01 26.17
CA GLN A 55 10.42 -12.53 27.12
C GLN A 55 9.12 -12.03 26.45
N TYR A 56 9.21 -11.43 25.25
CA TYR A 56 8.04 -10.96 24.51
C TYR A 56 7.36 -12.10 23.75
N ILE A 57 8.14 -12.98 23.13
CA ILE A 57 7.63 -14.15 22.39
C ILE A 57 6.82 -15.07 23.32
N CYS A 58 7.31 -15.34 24.53
CA CYS A 58 6.59 -16.16 25.50
C CYS A 58 5.25 -15.54 25.94
N LYS A 59 5.16 -14.20 25.97
CA LYS A 59 3.94 -13.46 26.34
C LYS A 59 2.98 -13.22 25.17
N LEU A 60 3.33 -13.59 23.94
CA LEU A 60 2.47 -13.37 22.77
C LEU A 60 1.10 -14.05 22.90
N ASN A 61 1.00 -15.18 23.59
CA ASN A 61 -0.29 -15.87 23.75
C ASN A 61 -1.26 -15.14 24.68
N THR A 62 -0.75 -14.43 25.69
CA THR A 62 -1.60 -13.72 26.67
C THR A 62 -1.71 -12.23 26.40
N LEU A 63 -0.71 -11.65 25.70
CA LEU A 63 -0.55 -10.20 25.50
C LEU A 63 -0.42 -9.42 26.80
N GLY A 64 0.09 -10.08 27.84
CA GLY A 64 0.24 -9.53 29.19
C GLY A 64 -0.81 -10.06 30.15
N THR A 65 -0.48 -10.03 31.43
CA THR A 65 -1.37 -10.45 32.53
C THR A 65 -1.43 -9.43 33.65
N VAL A 66 -0.40 -8.58 33.79
CA VAL A 66 -0.33 -7.57 34.85
C VAL A 66 -0.70 -6.21 34.27
N GLN A 67 -1.84 -5.67 34.70
CA GLN A 67 -2.31 -4.36 34.27
C GLN A 67 -1.59 -3.24 35.04
N ARG A 68 -1.43 -2.07 34.40
CA ARG A 68 -0.82 -0.90 35.04
C ARG A 68 -1.75 -0.33 36.11
N GLU A 69 -1.21 -0.20 37.31
CA GLU A 69 -1.87 0.42 38.47
C GLU A 69 -0.95 1.50 39.06
N GLU A 70 -1.54 2.64 39.42
CA GLU A 70 -0.83 3.72 40.10
C GLU A 70 -1.19 3.70 41.59
N TYR A 71 -0.17 3.67 42.45
CA TYR A 71 -0.35 3.74 43.90
C TYR A 71 0.57 4.79 44.50
N LEU A 72 0.16 5.36 45.63
CA LEU A 72 0.97 6.31 46.38
C LEU A 72 1.97 5.52 47.25
N ASP A 73 3.25 5.69 46.98
CA ASP A 73 4.28 5.15 47.86
C ASP A 73 4.31 5.98 49.15
N LEU A 74 3.94 5.34 50.26
CA LEU A 74 3.85 5.97 51.57
C LEU A 74 5.21 6.41 52.13
N THR A 75 6.32 5.91 51.56
CA THR A 75 7.68 6.25 52.01
C THR A 75 8.24 7.48 51.28
N THR A 76 7.95 7.62 49.99
CA THR A 76 8.42 8.74 49.17
C THR A 76 7.38 9.83 48.96
N LEU A 77 6.11 9.56 49.33
CA LEU A 77 4.93 10.38 49.04
C LEU A 77 4.79 10.71 47.55
N GLN A 78 5.37 9.89 46.68
CA GLN A 78 5.29 10.00 45.24
C GLN A 78 4.36 8.93 44.67
N LYS A 79 3.69 9.24 43.57
CA LYS A 79 2.92 8.24 42.82
C LYS A 79 3.90 7.34 42.08
N THR A 80 3.87 6.05 42.39
CA THR A 80 4.66 5.02 41.72
C THR A 80 3.73 4.07 40.97
N VAL A 81 4.26 3.44 39.92
CA VAL A 81 3.55 2.43 39.14
C VAL A 81 4.05 1.04 39.51
N ASN A 82 3.19 0.03 39.38
CA ASN A 82 3.61 -1.37 39.49
C ASN A 82 4.50 -1.80 38.29
N ASP A 83 5.11 -2.97 38.38
CA ASP A 83 5.73 -3.62 37.22
C ASP A 83 4.60 -4.22 36.36
N TYR A 84 4.31 -3.57 35.24
CA TYR A 84 3.15 -3.87 34.39
C TYR A 84 3.55 -4.35 33.00
N ASP A 85 2.64 -5.11 32.37
CA ASP A 85 2.79 -5.54 30.99
C ASP A 85 2.28 -4.47 30.01
N ASN A 86 2.82 -4.46 28.80
CA ASN A 86 2.34 -3.61 27.73
C ASN A 86 2.00 -4.47 26.51
N SER A 87 0.71 -4.70 26.27
CA SER A 87 0.22 -5.55 25.16
C SER A 87 0.75 -5.11 23.80
N LEU A 88 0.85 -3.79 23.56
CA LEU A 88 1.35 -3.24 22.30
C LEU A 88 2.83 -3.59 22.09
N LEU A 89 3.66 -3.39 23.12
CA LEU A 89 5.08 -3.73 23.07
C LEU A 89 5.29 -5.24 22.96
N ILE A 90 4.52 -6.04 23.70
CA ILE A 90 4.57 -7.51 23.62
C ILE A 90 4.26 -7.97 22.19
N LEU A 91 3.21 -7.43 21.58
CA LEU A 91 2.82 -7.78 20.22
C LEU A 91 3.89 -7.35 19.21
N LEU A 92 4.33 -6.09 19.25
CA LEU A 92 5.30 -5.53 18.32
C LEU A 92 6.67 -6.23 18.43
N CYS A 93 7.25 -6.27 19.63
CA CYS A 93 8.56 -6.88 19.86
C CYS A 93 8.53 -8.40 19.69
N GLY A 94 7.40 -9.05 19.97
CA GLY A 94 7.22 -10.48 19.69
C GLY A 94 7.24 -10.79 18.19
N ILE A 95 6.53 -10.01 17.36
CA ILE A 95 6.56 -10.14 15.90
C ILE A 95 7.97 -9.89 15.35
N ILE A 96 8.62 -8.81 15.80
CA ILE A 96 10.01 -8.49 15.41
C ILE A 96 10.94 -9.64 15.81
N GLY A 97 10.78 -10.20 17.01
CA GLY A 97 11.56 -11.35 17.49
C GLY A 97 11.37 -12.61 16.62
N ILE A 98 10.13 -12.92 16.24
CA ILE A 98 9.84 -14.06 15.33
C ILE A 98 10.48 -13.84 13.96
N LEU A 99 10.34 -12.64 13.38
CA LEU A 99 10.97 -12.31 12.09
C LEU A 99 12.49 -12.36 12.17
N PHE A 100 13.08 -11.90 13.27
CA PHE A 100 14.51 -11.97 13.50
C PHE A 100 15.00 -13.42 13.57
N ILE A 101 14.27 -14.30 14.27
CA ILE A 101 14.54 -15.75 14.29
C ILE A 101 14.40 -16.36 12.88
N ALA A 102 13.36 -16.00 12.14
CA ALA A 102 13.16 -16.50 10.77
C ALA A 102 14.30 -16.05 9.83
N ALA A 103 14.72 -14.79 9.93
CA ALA A 103 15.85 -14.24 9.18
C ALA A 103 17.17 -14.94 9.55
N PHE A 104 17.38 -15.23 10.84
CA PHE A 104 18.53 -16.00 11.28
C PHE A 104 18.50 -17.44 10.76
N ILE A 105 17.35 -18.12 10.75
CA ILE A 105 17.21 -19.46 10.15
C ILE A 105 17.55 -19.42 8.66
N ALA A 106 17.09 -18.41 7.93
CA ALA A 106 17.43 -18.24 6.52
C ALA A 106 18.93 -18.01 6.31
N LEU A 107 19.55 -17.16 7.14
CA LEU A 107 20.99 -16.91 7.16
C LEU A 107 21.78 -18.18 7.48
N TYR A 108 21.36 -18.95 8.50
CA TYR A 108 21.97 -20.19 8.93
C TYR A 108 21.92 -21.26 7.82
N ILE A 109 20.76 -21.42 7.16
CA ILE A 109 20.63 -22.34 6.02
C ILE A 109 21.50 -21.88 4.84
N SER A 110 21.57 -20.58 4.57
CA SER A 110 22.46 -20.02 3.54
C SER A 110 23.93 -20.27 3.87
N ASN A 111 24.31 -20.10 5.13
CA ASN A 111 25.65 -20.33 5.64
C ASN A 111 26.09 -21.78 5.46
N LEU A 112 25.26 -22.74 5.86
CA LEU A 112 25.57 -24.18 5.68
C LEU A 112 25.73 -24.55 4.21
N ARG A 113 24.92 -23.98 3.32
CA ARG A 113 25.07 -24.18 1.87
C ARG A 113 26.39 -23.61 1.37
N ALA A 114 26.77 -22.42 1.82
CA ALA A 114 28.03 -21.79 1.42
C ALA A 114 29.24 -22.62 1.89
N VAL A 115 29.23 -23.12 3.13
CA VAL A 115 30.30 -23.99 3.67
C VAL A 115 30.38 -25.31 2.90
N TYR A 116 29.24 -25.92 2.56
CA TYR A 116 29.24 -27.15 1.75
C TYR A 116 29.72 -26.93 0.31
N GLU A 117 29.40 -25.78 -0.29
CA GLU A 117 29.94 -25.43 -1.61
C GLU A 117 31.46 -25.24 -1.55
N LEU A 118 31.99 -24.64 -0.47
CA LEU A 118 33.44 -24.55 -0.24
C LEU A 118 34.08 -25.93 -0.10
N GLN A 119 33.44 -26.88 0.60
CA GLN A 119 33.90 -28.27 0.67
C GLN A 119 33.99 -28.89 -0.73
N LYS A 120 32.98 -28.67 -1.56
CA LYS A 120 32.95 -29.21 -2.93
C LYS A 120 34.07 -28.61 -3.78
N GLN A 121 34.27 -27.29 -3.70
CA GLN A 121 35.35 -26.60 -4.40
C GLN A 121 36.73 -27.12 -3.98
N GLU A 122 36.94 -27.33 -2.68
CA GLU A 122 38.17 -27.93 -2.14
C GLU A 122 38.39 -29.35 -2.68
N SER A 123 37.35 -30.19 -2.69
CA SER A 123 37.42 -31.56 -3.23
C SER A 123 37.67 -31.62 -4.73
N GLU A 124 37.26 -30.58 -5.46
CA GLU A 124 37.50 -30.41 -6.91
C GLU A 124 38.86 -29.73 -7.20
N GLY A 125 39.64 -29.39 -6.17
CA GLY A 125 40.92 -28.70 -6.30
C GLY A 125 40.82 -27.26 -6.79
N LYS A 126 39.63 -26.64 -6.68
CA LYS A 126 39.39 -25.25 -7.08
C LYS A 126 39.96 -24.28 -6.04
N HIS A 127 40.41 -23.10 -6.50
CA HIS A 127 40.88 -22.03 -5.62
C HIS A 127 39.77 -21.57 -4.68
N ILE A 128 40.07 -21.56 -3.38
CA ILE A 128 39.19 -21.00 -2.35
C ILE A 128 39.58 -19.54 -2.16
N ASN A 129 38.66 -18.63 -2.46
CA ASN A 129 38.90 -17.20 -2.30
C ASN A 129 39.36 -16.86 -0.87
N SER A 130 40.33 -15.96 -0.74
CA SER A 130 40.65 -15.35 0.56
C SER A 130 39.59 -14.32 0.98
N PHE A 131 39.52 -13.93 2.26
CA PHE A 131 38.59 -12.88 2.72
C PHE A 131 38.78 -11.56 1.96
N ARG A 132 40.02 -11.21 1.61
CA ARG A 132 40.33 -10.01 0.83
C ARG A 132 39.84 -10.11 -0.61
N GLU A 133 39.92 -11.31 -1.19
CA GLU A 133 39.39 -11.61 -2.53
C GLU A 133 37.86 -11.55 -2.53
N ASP A 134 37.19 -12.15 -1.53
CA ASP A 134 35.73 -12.06 -1.35
C ASP A 134 35.27 -10.60 -1.21
N CYS A 135 35.95 -9.78 -0.40
CA CYS A 135 35.63 -8.35 -0.29
C CYS A 135 35.84 -7.60 -1.61
N ARG A 136 36.92 -7.89 -2.34
CA ARG A 136 37.19 -7.27 -3.64
C ARG A 136 36.16 -7.68 -4.68
N GLU A 137 35.72 -8.94 -4.66
CA GLU A 137 34.68 -9.47 -5.54
C GLU A 137 33.33 -8.81 -5.24
N LEU A 138 32.97 -8.65 -3.96
CA LEU A 138 31.76 -7.96 -3.51
C LEU A 138 31.73 -6.48 -3.88
N ILE A 139 32.87 -5.80 -3.84
CA ILE A 139 32.98 -4.38 -4.19
C ILE A 139 33.03 -4.16 -5.71
N ASN A 140 33.64 -5.06 -6.47
CA ASN A 140 33.81 -4.88 -7.91
C ASN A 140 32.77 -5.66 -8.72
N ALA A 141 32.86 -7.00 -8.75
CA ALA A 141 32.04 -7.84 -9.62
C ALA A 141 30.58 -7.95 -9.16
N LYS A 142 30.36 -7.93 -7.84
CA LYS A 142 29.05 -8.08 -7.19
C LYS A 142 28.60 -6.79 -6.49
N PHE A 143 29.05 -5.63 -6.98
CA PHE A 143 28.73 -4.33 -6.40
C PHE A 143 27.22 -4.11 -6.23
N HIS A 144 26.41 -4.52 -7.21
CA HIS A 144 24.96 -4.43 -7.15
C HIS A 144 24.36 -5.20 -5.97
N ILE A 145 24.91 -6.37 -5.60
CA ILE A 145 24.46 -7.14 -4.44
C ILE A 145 24.82 -6.37 -3.16
N THR A 146 26.07 -5.94 -3.02
CA THR A 146 26.56 -5.22 -1.83
C THR A 146 25.76 -3.93 -1.60
N LEU A 147 25.53 -3.15 -2.67
CA LEU A 147 24.81 -1.89 -2.62
C LEU A 147 23.31 -2.08 -2.32
N LEU A 148 22.66 -3.10 -2.91
CA LEU A 148 21.21 -3.29 -2.78
C LEU A 148 20.81 -4.11 -1.55
N THR A 149 21.70 -4.86 -0.92
CA THR A 149 21.35 -5.73 0.22
C THR A 149 20.83 -4.92 1.41
N LEU A 150 21.52 -3.84 1.82
CA LEU A 150 21.11 -3.04 2.97
C LEU A 150 19.79 -2.28 2.73
N PRO A 151 19.61 -1.52 1.62
CA PRO A 151 18.33 -0.91 1.30
C PRO A 151 17.21 -1.94 1.10
N GLY A 152 17.51 -3.08 0.46
CA GLY A 152 16.55 -4.15 0.24
C GLY A 152 16.00 -4.74 1.54
N ILE A 153 16.89 -5.04 2.51
CA ILE A 153 16.48 -5.50 3.84
C ILE A 153 15.66 -4.40 4.54
N GLY A 154 16.07 -3.14 4.47
CA GLY A 154 15.33 -2.02 5.05
C GLY A 154 13.91 -1.91 4.51
N VAL A 155 13.75 -1.96 3.18
CA VAL A 155 12.44 -1.95 2.51
C VAL A 155 11.60 -3.15 2.92
N LEU A 156 12.18 -4.34 3.01
CA LEU A 156 11.45 -5.54 3.44
C LEU A 156 10.97 -5.41 4.89
N LEU A 157 11.82 -4.97 5.82
CA LEU A 157 11.47 -4.83 7.23
C LEU A 157 10.39 -3.76 7.45
N VAL A 158 10.56 -2.59 6.84
CA VAL A 158 9.64 -1.46 6.99
C VAL A 158 8.26 -1.76 6.37
N ASN A 159 8.16 -2.66 5.40
CA ASN A 159 6.88 -3.08 4.84
C ASN A 159 6.27 -4.29 5.56
N ILE A 160 7.05 -5.32 5.85
CA ILE A 160 6.53 -6.59 6.40
C ILE A 160 6.11 -6.43 7.86
N ILE A 161 6.88 -5.71 8.69
CA ILE A 161 6.59 -5.58 10.12
C ILE A 161 5.23 -4.91 10.36
N PRO A 162 4.92 -3.72 9.79
CA PRO A 162 3.63 -3.08 10.00
C PRO A 162 2.46 -3.90 9.47
N ILE A 163 2.63 -4.63 8.35
CA ILE A 163 1.59 -5.50 7.79
C ILE A 163 1.26 -6.63 8.78
N LEU A 164 2.28 -7.34 9.29
CA LEU A 164 2.05 -8.43 10.25
C LEU A 164 1.47 -7.91 11.56
N PHE A 165 1.92 -6.73 12.02
CA PHE A 165 1.41 -6.09 13.22
C PHE A 165 -0.07 -5.69 13.05
N MET A 166 -0.45 -5.05 11.94
CA MET A 166 -1.83 -4.73 11.61
C MET A 166 -2.68 -6.01 11.52
N ILE A 167 -2.19 -7.05 10.83
CA ILE A 167 -2.89 -8.33 10.76
C ILE A 167 -3.16 -8.88 12.16
N ALA A 168 -2.16 -8.85 13.04
CA ALA A 168 -2.31 -9.36 14.39
C ALA A 168 -3.31 -8.55 15.22
N ILE A 169 -3.31 -7.21 15.12
CA ILE A 169 -4.30 -6.35 15.78
C ILE A 169 -5.73 -6.73 15.41
N ALA A 170 -5.98 -7.14 14.16
CA ALA A 170 -7.32 -7.55 13.70
C ALA A 170 -7.90 -8.73 14.49
N PHE A 171 -7.09 -9.52 15.20
CA PHE A 171 -7.52 -10.64 16.05
C PHE A 171 -7.54 -10.28 17.55
N THR A 172 -7.42 -8.99 17.91
CA THR A 172 -7.41 -8.51 19.30
C THR A 172 -8.59 -7.58 19.59
N ASN A 173 -8.87 -7.29 20.85
CA ASN A 173 -9.84 -6.27 21.24
C ASN A 173 -9.24 -4.85 21.33
N TYR A 174 -8.15 -4.55 20.62
CA TYR A 174 -7.49 -3.25 20.70
C TYR A 174 -8.39 -2.11 20.16
N ASP A 175 -8.95 -1.33 21.08
CA ASP A 175 -9.82 -0.19 20.83
C ASP A 175 -9.66 0.89 21.91
N MET A 176 -10.46 1.96 21.84
CA MET A 176 -10.42 3.09 22.78
C MET A 176 -10.51 2.67 24.27
N ASN A 177 -11.15 1.54 24.59
CA ASN A 177 -11.30 1.07 25.97
C ASN A 177 -10.11 0.22 26.43
N HIS A 178 -9.26 -0.22 25.50
CA HIS A 178 -8.11 -1.10 25.77
C HIS A 178 -6.82 -0.44 25.29
N GLN A 179 -6.53 0.77 25.79
CA GLN A 179 -5.35 1.55 25.42
C GLN A 179 -4.13 1.23 26.32
N PRO A 180 -3.07 0.59 25.80
CA PRO A 180 -1.84 0.39 26.55
C PRO A 180 -1.11 1.72 26.76
N PRO A 181 -0.32 1.86 27.84
CA PRO A 181 -0.02 0.84 28.84
C PRO A 181 -1.08 0.68 29.94
N THR A 182 -2.09 1.54 30.00
CA THR A 182 -3.05 1.57 31.11
C THR A 182 -3.97 0.35 31.12
N TYR A 183 -4.47 -0.03 29.95
CA TYR A 183 -5.31 -1.20 29.77
C TYR A 183 -4.64 -2.18 28.80
N LEU A 184 -4.67 -3.46 29.16
CA LEU A 184 -4.21 -4.54 28.29
C LEU A 184 -5.29 -4.86 27.25
N PHE A 185 -4.86 -5.28 26.07
CA PHE A 185 -5.74 -5.90 25.07
C PHE A 185 -5.40 -7.39 24.95
N THR A 186 -6.38 -8.19 24.58
CA THR A 186 -6.32 -9.66 24.51
C THR A 186 -6.76 -10.16 23.14
N TRP A 187 -6.48 -11.43 22.86
CA TRP A 187 -6.94 -12.09 21.64
C TRP A 187 -8.44 -12.39 21.70
N VAL A 188 -9.15 -12.04 20.63
CA VAL A 188 -10.58 -12.35 20.43
C VAL A 188 -10.80 -13.30 19.25
N GLY A 189 -9.72 -13.78 18.62
CA GLY A 189 -9.81 -14.67 17.47
C GLY A 189 -10.53 -14.01 16.30
N LEU A 190 -11.61 -14.65 15.81
CA LEU A 190 -12.35 -14.22 14.61
C LEU A 190 -13.55 -13.31 14.90
N ASP A 191 -13.74 -12.89 16.15
CA ASP A 191 -14.96 -12.15 16.52
C ASP A 191 -15.06 -10.80 15.82
N ASN A 192 -13.95 -10.07 15.63
CA ASN A 192 -13.97 -8.80 14.88
C ASN A 192 -14.38 -9.00 13.41
N PHE A 193 -13.99 -10.12 12.79
CA PHE A 193 -14.38 -10.44 11.42
C PHE A 193 -15.88 -10.77 11.33
N ARG A 194 -16.43 -11.45 12.35
CA ARG A 194 -17.87 -11.71 12.44
C ARG A 194 -18.65 -10.42 12.69
N GLU A 195 -18.12 -9.54 13.54
CA GLU A 195 -18.71 -8.23 13.84
C GLU A 195 -18.83 -7.37 12.57
N LEU A 196 -17.81 -7.40 11.69
CA LEU A 196 -17.86 -6.67 10.41
C LEU A 196 -19.08 -7.08 9.55
N PHE A 197 -19.51 -8.33 9.57
CA PHE A 197 -20.67 -8.79 8.76
C PHE A 197 -21.96 -8.92 9.55
N THR A 198 -21.94 -8.68 10.86
CA THR A 198 -23.14 -8.74 11.70
C THR A 198 -23.81 -7.36 11.70
N SER A 199 -25.13 -7.32 11.52
CA SER A 199 -25.93 -6.10 11.61
C SER A 199 -26.90 -6.23 12.77
N THR A 200 -26.62 -5.53 13.87
CA THR A 200 -27.56 -5.33 14.99
C THR A 200 -28.11 -3.91 14.97
N SER A 201 -29.11 -3.61 15.80
CA SER A 201 -29.72 -2.28 15.87
C SER A 201 -28.72 -1.16 16.23
N THR A 202 -27.63 -1.50 16.94
CA THR A 202 -26.59 -0.56 17.39
C THR A 202 -25.30 -0.64 16.57
N VAL A 203 -25.02 -1.78 15.94
CA VAL A 203 -23.77 -2.01 15.19
C VAL A 203 -24.12 -2.37 13.75
N THR A 204 -23.74 -1.51 12.80
CA THR A 204 -24.13 -1.63 11.39
C THR A 204 -22.94 -1.67 10.44
N PHE A 205 -21.81 -2.19 10.92
CA PHE A 205 -20.56 -2.32 10.15
C PHE A 205 -20.77 -3.04 8.81
N GLY A 206 -21.57 -4.11 8.76
CA GLY A 206 -21.81 -4.85 7.51
C GLY A 206 -22.54 -4.03 6.44
N TYR A 207 -23.47 -3.18 6.87
CA TYR A 207 -24.16 -2.26 5.97
C TYR A 207 -23.20 -1.21 5.40
N ALA A 208 -22.38 -0.59 6.27
CA ALA A 208 -21.40 0.40 5.85
C ALA A 208 -20.33 -0.22 4.94
N PHE A 209 -19.77 -1.36 5.33
CA PHE A 209 -18.72 -2.06 4.59
C PHE A 209 -19.13 -2.38 3.15
N ILE A 210 -20.29 -2.99 2.93
CA ILE A 210 -20.73 -3.36 1.58
C ILE A 210 -20.91 -2.11 0.71
N ARG A 211 -21.51 -1.05 1.24
CA ARG A 211 -21.75 0.18 0.46
C ARG A 211 -20.47 0.95 0.17
N ILE A 212 -19.58 1.04 1.14
CA ILE A 212 -18.25 1.65 0.98
C ILE A 212 -17.41 0.83 0.01
N LEU A 213 -17.46 -0.50 0.07
CA LEU A 213 -16.79 -1.37 -0.90
C LEU A 213 -17.32 -1.12 -2.31
N VAL A 214 -18.64 -1.10 -2.50
CA VAL A 214 -19.25 -0.82 -3.81
C VAL A 214 -18.86 0.56 -4.31
N TRP A 215 -18.93 1.59 -3.46
CA TRP A 215 -18.47 2.93 -3.82
C TRP A 215 -16.98 2.95 -4.15
N THR A 216 -16.14 2.26 -3.39
CA THR A 216 -14.69 2.15 -3.65
C THR A 216 -14.41 1.56 -5.03
N LEU A 217 -15.16 0.55 -5.44
CA LEU A 217 -15.02 -0.07 -6.76
C LEU A 217 -15.55 0.84 -7.89
N ILE A 218 -16.70 1.49 -7.68
CA ILE A 218 -17.27 2.46 -8.63
C ILE A 218 -16.30 3.64 -8.79
N TRP A 219 -15.79 4.17 -7.70
CA TRP A 219 -14.78 5.21 -7.64
C TRP A 219 -13.52 4.79 -8.40
N ALA A 220 -12.93 3.64 -8.07
CA ALA A 220 -11.70 3.19 -8.70
C ALA A 220 -11.87 3.01 -10.22
N PHE A 221 -13.02 2.49 -10.64
CA PHE A 221 -13.38 2.38 -12.05
C PHE A 221 -13.54 3.76 -12.69
N LEU A 222 -14.38 4.64 -12.14
CA LEU A 222 -14.66 5.96 -12.70
C LEU A 222 -13.40 6.82 -12.75
N ALA A 223 -12.65 6.89 -11.65
CA ALA A 223 -11.40 7.65 -11.55
C ALA A 223 -10.40 7.19 -12.60
N THR A 224 -10.20 5.88 -12.76
CA THR A 224 -9.26 5.32 -13.73
C THR A 224 -9.77 5.52 -15.16
N PHE A 225 -11.02 5.13 -15.44
CA PHE A 225 -11.61 5.20 -16.76
C PHE A 225 -11.67 6.64 -17.29
N THR A 226 -12.23 7.56 -16.51
CA THR A 226 -12.44 8.94 -16.96
C THR A 226 -11.13 9.69 -17.16
N THR A 227 -10.14 9.51 -16.28
CA THR A 227 -8.81 10.13 -16.44
C THR A 227 -8.03 9.49 -17.57
N TYR A 228 -8.10 8.16 -17.73
CA TYR A 228 -7.46 7.42 -18.83
C TYR A 228 -7.95 7.91 -20.20
N PHE A 229 -9.26 7.82 -20.44
CA PHE A 229 -9.86 8.25 -21.71
C PHE A 229 -9.79 9.76 -21.89
N GLY A 230 -10.05 10.55 -20.85
CA GLY A 230 -9.95 12.01 -20.91
C GLY A 230 -8.53 12.47 -21.27
N GLY A 231 -7.50 11.85 -20.70
CA GLY A 231 -6.10 12.12 -21.01
C GLY A 231 -5.75 11.80 -22.45
N ILE A 232 -6.16 10.63 -22.96
CA ILE A 232 -5.91 10.24 -24.36
C ILE A 232 -6.62 11.18 -25.33
N LEU A 233 -7.90 11.48 -25.09
CA LEU A 233 -8.67 12.39 -25.93
C LEU A 233 -8.04 13.78 -25.94
N LEU A 234 -7.67 14.31 -24.76
CA LEU A 234 -7.01 15.61 -24.67
C LEU A 234 -5.64 15.62 -25.35
N ALA A 235 -4.86 14.54 -25.22
CA ALA A 235 -3.59 14.38 -25.92
C ALA A 235 -3.79 14.38 -27.45
N LYS A 236 -4.78 13.63 -27.96
CA LYS A 236 -5.10 13.62 -29.40
C LYS A 236 -5.52 15.01 -29.87
N LEU A 237 -6.40 15.69 -29.12
CA LEU A 237 -6.86 17.04 -29.44
C LEU A 237 -5.70 18.05 -29.53
N ILE A 238 -4.81 18.10 -28.54
CA ILE A 238 -3.69 19.05 -28.53
C ILE A 238 -2.67 18.75 -29.64
N ASN A 239 -2.45 17.47 -29.95
CA ASN A 239 -1.46 17.07 -30.95
C ASN A 239 -2.00 17.11 -32.39
N ASP A 240 -3.32 17.28 -32.59
CA ASP A 240 -3.94 17.34 -33.91
C ASP A 240 -3.31 18.41 -34.82
N LYS A 241 -3.19 18.12 -36.13
CA LYS A 241 -2.53 19.01 -37.11
C LYS A 241 -3.24 20.37 -37.23
N THR A 242 -4.54 20.47 -36.89
CA THR A 242 -5.34 21.70 -36.98
C THR A 242 -5.19 22.65 -35.79
N VAL A 243 -4.71 22.18 -34.64
CA VAL A 243 -4.63 22.99 -33.43
C VAL A 243 -3.44 23.96 -33.48
N ARG A 244 -3.75 25.25 -33.36
CA ARG A 244 -2.76 26.33 -33.24
C ARG A 244 -2.32 26.47 -31.77
N TRP A 245 -1.09 26.95 -31.56
CA TRP A 245 -0.52 27.21 -30.24
C TRP A 245 -0.44 25.98 -29.31
N LYS A 246 -0.11 24.80 -29.87
CA LYS A 246 0.00 23.53 -29.13
C LYS A 246 0.80 23.64 -27.83
N LYS A 247 1.92 24.38 -27.87
CA LYS A 247 2.77 24.63 -26.70
C LYS A 247 2.02 25.34 -25.57
N MET A 248 1.21 26.35 -25.88
CA MET A 248 0.41 27.09 -24.90
C MET A 248 -0.63 26.17 -24.24
N TRP A 249 -1.42 25.44 -25.02
CA TRP A 249 -2.42 24.51 -24.50
C TRP A 249 -1.79 23.43 -23.62
N ARG A 250 -0.70 22.82 -24.08
CA ARG A 250 0.05 21.83 -23.30
C ARG A 250 0.53 22.42 -21.97
N SER A 251 1.11 23.62 -21.99
CA SER A 251 1.58 24.29 -20.78
C SER A 251 0.44 24.59 -19.80
N LEU A 252 -0.71 25.09 -20.27
CA LEU A 252 -1.87 25.39 -19.41
C LEU A 252 -2.36 24.15 -18.65
N PHE A 253 -2.47 23.00 -19.33
CA PHE A 253 -2.87 21.76 -18.66
C PHE A 253 -1.77 21.22 -17.75
N VAL A 254 -0.50 21.27 -18.15
CA VAL A 254 0.62 20.78 -17.33
C VAL A 254 0.80 21.60 -16.04
N VAL A 255 0.47 22.90 -16.04
CA VAL A 255 0.52 23.75 -14.84
C VAL A 255 -0.34 23.20 -13.70
N THR A 256 -1.44 22.50 -14.00
CA THR A 256 -2.28 21.87 -12.96
C THR A 256 -1.55 20.78 -12.16
N ILE A 257 -0.53 20.16 -12.76
CA ILE A 257 0.31 19.11 -12.14
C ILE A 257 1.51 19.74 -11.42
N ALA A 258 1.94 20.93 -11.83
CA ALA A 258 3.06 21.63 -11.22
C ALA A 258 2.77 22.06 -9.77
N ILE A 259 1.50 22.28 -9.44
CA ILE A 259 1.05 22.58 -8.08
C ILE A 259 0.88 21.25 -7.32
N PRO A 260 1.40 21.13 -6.09
CA PRO A 260 1.19 19.93 -5.29
C PRO A 260 -0.30 19.59 -5.14
N GLN A 261 -0.65 18.33 -5.41
CA GLN A 261 -2.04 17.88 -5.48
C GLN A 261 -2.84 18.21 -4.23
N PHE A 262 -2.24 18.10 -3.03
CA PHE A 262 -2.95 18.38 -1.78
C PHE A 262 -3.39 19.85 -1.65
N VAL A 263 -2.57 20.80 -2.12
CA VAL A 263 -2.89 22.24 -2.11
C VAL A 263 -4.09 22.49 -3.02
N THR A 264 -4.03 21.91 -4.22
CA THR A 264 -5.09 21.99 -5.22
C THR A 264 -6.42 21.44 -4.69
N LEU A 265 -6.41 20.26 -4.08
CA LEU A 265 -7.61 19.62 -3.53
C LEU A 265 -8.21 20.41 -2.37
N LEU A 266 -7.39 20.89 -1.43
CA LEU A 266 -7.87 21.70 -0.29
C LEU A 266 -8.50 23.01 -0.76
N LEU A 267 -7.87 23.71 -1.70
CA LEU A 267 -8.39 24.96 -2.26
C LEU A 267 -9.74 24.71 -2.96
N VAL A 268 -9.80 23.71 -3.84
CA VAL A 268 -11.02 23.36 -4.57
C VAL A 268 -12.12 22.90 -3.59
N GLY A 269 -11.78 22.12 -2.56
CA GLY A 269 -12.70 21.72 -1.50
C GLY A 269 -13.34 22.93 -0.81
N LYS A 270 -12.56 23.97 -0.50
CA LYS A 270 -13.10 25.23 0.07
C LYS A 270 -13.89 26.06 -0.95
N MET A 271 -13.48 26.07 -2.22
CA MET A 271 -14.21 26.77 -3.30
C MET A 271 -15.61 26.18 -3.53
N PHE A 272 -15.74 24.85 -3.45
CA PHE A 272 -16.98 24.10 -3.63
C PHE A 272 -17.72 23.79 -2.32
N GLY A 273 -17.20 24.26 -1.18
CA GLY A 273 -17.91 24.19 0.10
C GLY A 273 -19.23 24.96 0.08
N ASP A 274 -20.08 24.72 1.08
CA ASP A 274 -21.43 25.30 1.18
C ASP A 274 -21.42 26.84 1.09
N TYR A 275 -20.41 27.49 1.70
CA TYR A 275 -20.18 28.94 1.66
C TYR A 275 -19.06 29.37 0.71
N GLY A 276 -18.63 28.47 -0.18
CA GLY A 276 -17.54 28.71 -1.11
C GLY A 276 -17.89 29.70 -2.21
N ILE A 277 -16.85 30.23 -2.87
CA ILE A 277 -16.99 31.20 -3.97
C ILE A 277 -17.85 30.66 -5.12
N VAL A 278 -17.80 29.35 -5.39
CA VAL A 278 -18.59 28.73 -6.47
C VAL A 278 -20.08 28.86 -6.18
N ASN A 279 -20.52 28.62 -4.94
CA ASN A 279 -21.92 28.82 -4.56
C ASN A 279 -22.34 30.29 -4.67
N SER A 280 -21.47 31.25 -4.35
CA SER A 280 -21.73 32.67 -4.58
C SER A 280 -21.95 32.99 -6.06
N ILE A 281 -21.13 32.42 -6.95
CA ILE A 281 -21.27 32.58 -8.41
C ILE A 281 -22.58 31.92 -8.89
N CYS A 282 -22.86 30.68 -8.47
CA CYS A 282 -24.08 29.95 -8.83
C CYS A 282 -25.36 30.69 -8.41
N ASN A 283 -25.34 31.32 -7.23
CA ASN A 283 -26.44 32.18 -6.78
C ASN A 283 -26.59 33.43 -7.66
N LYS A 284 -25.49 34.12 -7.98
CA LYS A 284 -25.52 35.34 -8.81
C LYS A 284 -26.04 35.10 -10.23
N ILE A 285 -25.69 33.97 -10.84
CA ILE A 285 -26.17 33.60 -12.19
C ILE A 285 -27.56 32.94 -12.18
N GLY A 286 -28.20 32.81 -11.01
CA GLY A 286 -29.52 32.20 -10.86
C GLY A 286 -29.54 30.67 -10.98
N LEU A 287 -28.39 30.00 -11.09
CA LEU A 287 -28.31 28.54 -11.23
C LEU A 287 -28.92 27.81 -10.03
N THR A 288 -28.66 28.29 -8.81
CA THR A 288 -29.24 27.69 -7.61
C THR A 288 -30.77 27.73 -7.64
N GLN A 289 -31.35 28.85 -8.09
CA GLN A 289 -32.81 29.00 -8.21
C GLN A 289 -33.38 28.05 -9.26
N VAL A 290 -32.71 27.90 -10.41
CA VAL A 290 -33.10 26.93 -11.44
C VAL A 290 -33.08 25.51 -10.88
N LEU A 291 -32.02 25.12 -10.18
CA LEU A 291 -31.90 23.79 -9.58
C LEU A 291 -32.92 23.54 -8.46
N GLN A 292 -33.29 24.58 -7.70
CA GLN A 292 -34.38 24.51 -6.73
C GLN A 292 -35.74 24.32 -7.41
N ASN A 293 -35.99 25.03 -8.52
CA ASN A 293 -37.23 24.91 -9.28
C ASN A 293 -37.39 23.52 -9.90
N LEU A 294 -36.28 22.92 -10.34
CA LEU A 294 -36.23 21.53 -10.83
C LEU A 294 -36.33 20.48 -9.71
N GLY A 295 -36.34 20.89 -8.44
CA GLY A 295 -36.41 19.99 -7.28
C GLY A 295 -35.10 19.24 -6.98
N LEU A 296 -34.00 19.58 -7.64
CA LEU A 296 -32.68 18.96 -7.44
C LEU A 296 -31.96 19.51 -6.19
N VAL A 297 -32.28 20.74 -5.81
CA VAL A 297 -31.83 21.40 -4.57
C VAL A 297 -33.05 21.69 -3.71
N GLY A 298 -32.95 21.44 -2.39
CA GLY A 298 -34.05 21.70 -1.48
C GLY A 298 -34.39 23.19 -1.45
N LYS A 299 -35.69 23.53 -1.50
CA LYS A 299 -36.17 24.93 -1.51
C LYS A 299 -35.73 25.77 -0.30
N GLY A 300 -35.32 25.13 0.80
CA GLY A 300 -34.79 25.79 2.00
C GLY A 300 -33.27 25.99 2.03
N LEU A 301 -32.53 25.55 1.00
CA LEU A 301 -31.07 25.70 0.95
C LEU A 301 -30.69 26.90 0.09
N SER A 302 -29.90 27.83 0.64
CA SER A 302 -29.36 28.99 -0.09
C SER A 302 -28.14 28.66 -0.95
N TYR A 303 -27.75 27.39 -1.03
CA TYR A 303 -26.55 26.91 -1.70
C TYR A 303 -26.76 25.53 -2.33
N ILE A 304 -25.90 25.18 -3.27
CA ILE A 304 -25.83 23.83 -3.86
C ILE A 304 -24.88 22.99 -3.00
N PRO A 305 -25.32 21.86 -2.43
CA PRO A 305 -24.54 21.07 -1.48
C PRO A 305 -23.53 20.16 -2.19
N PHE A 306 -22.60 20.76 -2.95
CA PHE A 306 -21.68 20.06 -3.84
C PHE A 306 -20.87 18.96 -3.13
N LEU A 307 -20.41 19.23 -1.92
CA LEU A 307 -19.59 18.30 -1.13
C LEU A 307 -20.28 17.83 0.15
N SER A 308 -21.41 18.42 0.55
CA SER A 308 -22.08 18.15 1.84
C SER A 308 -23.22 17.14 1.76
N LYS A 309 -23.70 16.77 0.55
CA LYS A 309 -24.72 15.72 0.36
C LYS A 309 -24.19 14.55 -0.46
N PRO A 310 -24.54 13.30 -0.13
CA PRO A 310 -23.92 12.11 -0.71
C PRO A 310 -23.98 12.11 -2.24
N GLY A 311 -25.16 12.19 -2.87
CA GLY A 311 -25.25 12.16 -4.35
C GLY A 311 -24.45 13.25 -5.07
N TRP A 312 -24.44 14.47 -4.52
CA TRP A 312 -23.66 15.59 -5.06
C TRP A 312 -22.17 15.40 -4.85
N ALA A 313 -21.76 14.97 -3.65
CA ALA A 313 -20.37 14.74 -3.30
C ALA A 313 -19.74 13.65 -4.17
N HIS A 314 -20.41 12.51 -4.39
CA HIS A 314 -19.91 11.45 -5.27
C HIS A 314 -19.58 11.99 -6.68
N VAL A 315 -20.48 12.78 -7.27
CA VAL A 315 -20.29 13.37 -8.60
C VAL A 315 -19.15 14.38 -8.58
N MET A 316 -19.12 15.25 -7.56
CA MET A 316 -18.13 16.31 -7.47
C MET A 316 -16.71 15.77 -7.26
N ILE A 317 -16.55 14.73 -6.43
CA ILE A 317 -15.27 14.05 -6.23
C ILE A 317 -14.75 13.50 -7.57
N VAL A 318 -15.61 12.85 -8.36
CA VAL A 318 -15.23 12.34 -9.69
C VAL A 318 -14.85 13.47 -10.64
N LEU A 319 -15.62 14.56 -10.68
CA LEU A 319 -15.34 15.72 -11.53
C LEU A 319 -14.00 16.39 -11.18
N ILE A 320 -13.74 16.58 -9.89
CA ILE A 320 -12.47 17.16 -9.41
C ILE A 320 -11.31 16.22 -9.76
N ASN A 321 -11.49 14.91 -9.61
CA ASN A 321 -10.47 13.94 -10.00
C ASN A 321 -10.20 13.92 -11.49
N ILE A 322 -11.22 14.09 -12.34
CA ILE A 322 -11.02 14.28 -13.79
C ILE A 322 -10.15 15.50 -14.03
N TRP A 323 -10.48 16.63 -13.40
CA TRP A 323 -9.74 17.88 -13.59
C TRP A 323 -8.26 17.77 -13.18
N VAL A 324 -7.97 17.11 -12.06
CA VAL A 324 -6.59 16.92 -11.58
C VAL A 324 -5.85 15.80 -12.34
N GLY A 325 -6.54 14.71 -12.69
CA GLY A 325 -5.92 13.50 -13.22
C GLY A 325 -5.74 13.48 -14.73
N VAL A 326 -6.64 14.08 -15.50
CA VAL A 326 -6.56 14.13 -16.97
C VAL A 326 -5.26 14.73 -17.49
N PRO A 327 -4.73 15.84 -16.93
CA PRO A 327 -3.46 16.41 -17.38
C PRO A 327 -2.26 15.47 -17.24
N TYR A 328 -2.19 14.71 -16.14
CA TYR A 328 -1.14 13.70 -15.95
C TYR A 328 -1.22 12.61 -17.02
N GLN A 329 -2.43 12.10 -17.25
CA GLN A 329 -2.64 11.08 -18.25
C GLN A 329 -2.41 11.59 -19.68
N MET A 330 -2.79 12.84 -19.97
CA MET A 330 -2.53 13.50 -21.25
C MET A 330 -1.03 13.56 -21.56
N LEU A 331 -0.20 13.88 -20.57
CA LEU A 331 1.25 13.93 -20.74
C LEU A 331 1.83 12.56 -21.05
N SER A 332 1.40 11.53 -20.31
CA SER A 332 1.79 10.13 -20.54
C SER A 332 1.35 9.64 -21.92
N ALA A 333 0.07 9.83 -22.25
CA ALA A 333 -0.51 9.42 -23.53
C ALA A 333 0.17 10.12 -24.72
N THR A 334 0.55 11.39 -24.59
CA THR A 334 1.28 12.11 -25.65
C THR A 334 2.58 11.41 -26.02
N GLY A 335 3.36 10.93 -25.05
CA GLY A 335 4.62 10.21 -25.33
C GLY A 335 4.39 8.88 -26.05
N ILE A 336 3.33 8.16 -25.69
CA ILE A 336 3.02 6.84 -26.25
C ILE A 336 2.43 6.96 -27.66
N LEU A 337 1.53 7.94 -27.88
CA LEU A 337 0.91 8.17 -29.18
C LEU A 337 1.94 8.53 -30.27
N LEU A 338 3.08 9.11 -29.89
CA LEU A 338 4.17 9.41 -30.82
C LEU A 338 4.91 8.16 -31.31
N ASN A 339 4.74 7.01 -30.65
CA ASN A 339 5.38 5.75 -31.06
C ASN A 339 4.53 4.94 -32.04
N ILE A 340 3.30 5.38 -32.36
CA ILE A 340 2.46 4.70 -33.36
C ILE A 340 3.02 5.02 -34.76
N PRO A 341 3.39 4.03 -35.59
CA PRO A 341 3.91 4.28 -36.94
C PRO A 341 2.94 5.10 -37.79
N GLU A 342 3.39 6.23 -38.35
CA GLU A 342 2.53 7.10 -39.17
C GLU A 342 2.04 6.36 -40.44
N GLU A 343 2.84 5.45 -40.99
CA GLU A 343 2.49 4.61 -42.14
C GLU A 343 1.23 3.76 -41.91
N GLN A 344 1.03 3.21 -40.70
CA GLN A 344 -0.19 2.46 -40.35
C GLN A 344 -1.43 3.36 -40.30
N LEU A 345 -1.26 4.62 -39.88
CA LEU A 345 -2.35 5.59 -39.84
C LEU A 345 -2.67 6.13 -41.24
N GLU A 346 -1.66 6.28 -42.10
CA GLU A 346 -1.81 6.72 -43.49
C GLU A 346 -2.45 5.64 -44.36
N SER A 347 -2.05 4.38 -44.23
CA SER A 347 -2.69 3.26 -44.94
C SER A 347 -4.18 3.15 -44.61
N ALA A 348 -4.54 3.26 -43.32
CA ALA A 348 -5.93 3.25 -42.89
C ALA A 348 -6.75 4.42 -43.49
N ARG A 349 -6.13 5.61 -43.65
CA ARG A 349 -6.78 6.76 -44.31
C ARG A 349 -6.97 6.53 -45.81
N ILE A 350 -6.02 5.89 -46.48
CA ILE A 350 -6.13 5.50 -47.88
C ILE A 350 -7.29 4.50 -48.07
N ASP A 351 -7.48 3.58 -47.12
CA ASP A 351 -8.62 2.65 -47.08
C ASP A 351 -9.96 3.31 -46.70
N GLY A 352 -10.00 4.63 -46.51
CA GLY A 352 -11.21 5.40 -46.22
C GLY A 352 -11.66 5.35 -44.75
N ALA A 353 -10.80 4.92 -43.83
CA ALA A 353 -11.14 4.92 -42.41
C ALA A 353 -11.22 6.37 -41.86
N ASN A 354 -12.31 6.67 -41.16
CA ASN A 354 -12.47 7.95 -40.46
C ASN A 354 -11.69 7.97 -39.12
N GLU A 355 -11.50 9.16 -38.55
CA GLU A 355 -10.70 9.36 -37.34
C GLU A 355 -11.24 8.61 -36.10
N ALA A 356 -12.55 8.32 -36.04
CA ALA A 356 -13.15 7.52 -34.96
C ALA A 356 -12.89 6.02 -35.15
N GLN A 357 -12.89 5.54 -36.40
CA GLN A 357 -12.50 4.18 -36.75
C GLN A 357 -11.02 3.95 -36.46
N ILE A 358 -10.15 4.85 -36.91
CA ILE A 358 -8.71 4.82 -36.61
C ILE A 358 -8.48 4.79 -35.09
N PHE A 359 -9.16 5.66 -34.34
CA PHE A 359 -9.06 5.68 -32.88
C PHE A 359 -9.49 4.35 -32.23
N ARG A 360 -10.64 3.81 -32.63
CA ARG A 360 -11.20 2.59 -32.01
C ARG A 360 -10.47 1.32 -32.44
N LYS A 361 -9.95 1.25 -33.67
CA LYS A 361 -9.40 0.04 -34.28
C LYS A 361 -7.88 -0.03 -34.27
N ILE A 362 -7.19 1.10 -34.21
CA ILE A 362 -5.72 1.16 -34.25
C ILE A 362 -5.20 1.79 -32.95
N THR A 363 -5.56 3.05 -32.69
CA THR A 363 -5.00 3.82 -31.57
C THR A 363 -5.32 3.20 -30.21
N MET A 364 -6.59 2.93 -29.90
CA MET A 364 -6.97 2.40 -28.57
C MET A 364 -6.45 0.99 -28.29
N PRO A 365 -6.51 0.03 -29.23
CA PRO A 365 -5.91 -1.28 -29.04
C PRO A 365 -4.41 -1.18 -28.74
N TYR A 366 -3.67 -0.37 -29.50
CA TYR A 366 -2.24 -0.12 -29.25
C TYR A 366 -2.01 0.53 -27.88
N MET A 367 -2.78 1.57 -27.53
CA MET A 367 -2.69 2.22 -26.22
C MET A 367 -2.94 1.24 -25.08
N LEU A 368 -3.99 0.43 -25.13
CA LEU A 368 -4.31 -0.55 -24.10
C LEU A 368 -3.25 -1.64 -23.96
N PHE A 369 -2.60 -2.03 -25.06
CA PHE A 369 -1.50 -2.97 -25.04
C PHE A 369 -0.29 -2.38 -24.30
N VAL A 370 0.16 -1.18 -24.70
CA VAL A 370 1.33 -0.52 -24.11
C VAL A 370 1.08 -0.07 -22.66
N THR A 371 -0.08 0.52 -22.37
CA THR A 371 -0.39 1.04 -21.03
C THR A 371 -0.98 0.02 -20.09
N GLY A 372 -1.23 -1.21 -20.54
CA GLY A 372 -1.90 -2.25 -19.76
C GLY A 372 -1.41 -2.33 -18.31
N PRO A 373 -0.09 -2.54 -18.06
CA PRO A 373 0.44 -2.63 -16.69
C PRO A 373 0.13 -1.39 -15.86
N SER A 374 0.36 -0.20 -16.45
CA SER A 374 0.11 1.07 -15.77
C SER A 374 -1.38 1.30 -15.46
N LEU A 375 -2.29 0.81 -16.31
CA LEU A 375 -3.73 0.92 -16.12
C LEU A 375 -4.21 0.05 -14.95
N ILE A 376 -3.65 -1.16 -14.81
CA ILE A 376 -3.90 -2.03 -13.65
C ILE A 376 -3.39 -1.36 -12.37
N THR A 377 -2.15 -0.86 -12.39
CA THR A 377 -1.57 -0.16 -11.24
C THR A 377 -2.38 1.08 -10.88
N ALA A 378 -2.86 1.86 -11.86
CA ALA A 378 -3.69 3.03 -11.63
C ALA A 378 -5.05 2.66 -11.00
N PHE A 379 -5.68 1.56 -11.46
CA PHE A 379 -6.92 1.07 -10.86
C PHE A 379 -6.72 0.66 -9.39
N ILE A 380 -5.68 -0.12 -9.10
CA ILE A 380 -5.34 -0.53 -7.72
C ILE A 380 -4.97 0.69 -6.86
N GLY A 381 -4.25 1.65 -7.43
CA GLY A 381 -3.93 2.92 -6.79
C GLY A 381 -5.20 3.71 -6.43
N ASN A 382 -6.21 3.72 -7.30
CA ASN A 382 -7.46 4.42 -7.06
C ASN A 382 -8.33 3.77 -5.96
N ILE A 383 -8.25 2.45 -5.74
CA ILE A 383 -8.86 1.79 -4.58
C ILE A 383 -8.33 2.37 -3.25
N ASN A 384 -7.05 2.74 -3.22
CA ASN A 384 -6.36 3.30 -2.05
C ASN A 384 -6.15 4.81 -2.13
N ASN A 385 -6.94 5.53 -2.94
CA ASN A 385 -6.74 6.97 -3.16
C ASN A 385 -7.31 7.80 -2.01
N PHE A 386 -6.57 7.79 -0.90
CA PHE A 386 -6.89 8.49 0.32
C PHE A 386 -6.99 10.00 0.12
N ASN A 387 -6.02 10.60 -0.58
CA ASN A 387 -5.86 12.06 -0.64
C ASN A 387 -7.06 12.77 -1.26
N VAL A 388 -7.58 12.28 -2.40
CA VAL A 388 -8.70 12.97 -3.08
C VAL A 388 -9.94 13.01 -2.20
N ILE A 389 -10.24 11.91 -1.52
CA ILE A 389 -11.45 11.78 -0.72
C ILE A 389 -11.29 12.56 0.59
N TYR A 390 -10.23 12.26 1.34
CA TYR A 390 -10.00 12.88 2.64
C TYR A 390 -9.92 14.41 2.57
N LEU A 391 -9.20 14.97 1.58
CA LEU A 391 -9.01 16.42 1.48
C LEU A 391 -10.26 17.16 0.95
N LEU A 392 -11.13 16.50 0.20
CA LEU A 392 -12.38 17.10 -0.29
C LEU A 392 -13.54 16.97 0.70
N THR A 393 -13.54 15.92 1.53
CA THR A 393 -14.68 15.57 2.38
C THR A 393 -14.34 15.42 3.86
N SER A 394 -13.25 16.04 4.34
CA SER A 394 -12.88 16.03 5.77
C SER A 394 -14.05 16.50 6.65
N ASP A 395 -14.69 17.59 6.24
CA ASP A 395 -15.76 18.28 6.97
C ASP A 395 -17.15 17.64 6.72
N TYR A 396 -17.21 16.53 5.97
CA TYR A 396 -18.47 15.84 5.66
C TYR A 396 -19.05 15.17 6.91
N VAL A 397 -20.32 15.43 7.18
CA VAL A 397 -21.10 14.81 8.26
C VAL A 397 -22.22 13.97 7.67
N THR A 398 -22.28 12.70 8.05
CA THR A 398 -23.34 11.79 7.60
C THR A 398 -24.66 12.11 8.30
N GLY A 399 -25.74 12.20 7.52
CA GLY A 399 -27.11 12.26 8.05
C GLY A 399 -27.73 10.88 8.27
N ASN A 400 -27.04 9.80 7.89
CA ASN A 400 -27.54 8.44 7.93
C ASN A 400 -27.04 7.72 9.19
N MET A 401 -27.97 7.41 10.10
CA MET A 401 -27.67 6.76 11.38
C MET A 401 -26.90 5.44 11.24
N ARG A 402 -27.07 4.69 10.13
CA ARG A 402 -26.32 3.43 9.91
C ARG A 402 -24.83 3.67 9.64
N TYR A 403 -24.52 4.73 8.90
CA TYR A 403 -23.12 5.12 8.69
C TYR A 403 -22.53 5.70 9.98
N ALA A 404 -23.29 6.55 10.68
CA ALA A 404 -22.89 7.11 11.96
C ALA A 404 -22.59 6.03 13.03
N ASN A 405 -23.45 5.02 13.17
CA ASN A 405 -23.25 3.90 14.09
C ASN A 405 -22.03 3.02 13.75
N SER A 406 -21.48 3.16 12.55
CA SER A 406 -20.28 2.45 12.09
C SER A 406 -19.07 3.37 11.96
N ASN A 407 -19.17 4.61 12.45
CA ASN A 407 -18.14 5.65 12.34
C ASN A 407 -17.66 5.87 10.89
N ALA A 408 -18.60 5.82 9.96
CA ALA A 408 -18.35 5.87 8.53
C ALA A 408 -19.10 7.04 7.88
N LYS A 409 -18.68 7.42 6.67
CA LYS A 409 -19.37 8.41 5.83
C LYS A 409 -19.77 7.76 4.50
N GLU A 410 -20.84 8.24 3.87
CA GLU A 410 -21.30 7.69 2.59
C GLU A 410 -20.26 7.83 1.46
N VAL A 411 -19.41 8.85 1.56
CA VAL A 411 -18.40 9.23 0.56
C VAL A 411 -17.05 8.56 0.79
N ASP A 412 -16.90 7.83 1.90
CA ASP A 412 -15.63 7.19 2.27
C ASP A 412 -15.24 6.10 1.29
N LEU A 413 -13.94 5.97 1.04
CA LEU A 413 -13.35 4.72 0.56
C LEU A 413 -13.03 3.83 1.76
N LEU A 414 -12.81 2.55 1.52
CA LEU A 414 -12.36 1.63 2.58
C LEU A 414 -11.10 2.16 3.29
N VAL A 415 -10.18 2.79 2.57
CA VAL A 415 -8.96 3.37 3.14
C VAL A 415 -9.23 4.63 3.99
N THR A 416 -10.16 5.50 3.59
CA THR A 416 -10.50 6.68 4.40
C THR A 416 -11.29 6.31 5.63
N TRP A 417 -12.19 5.32 5.52
CA TRP A 417 -12.91 4.79 6.66
C TRP A 417 -11.97 4.11 7.68
N LEU A 418 -11.00 3.31 7.20
CA LEU A 418 -9.94 2.75 8.04
C LEU A 418 -9.18 3.84 8.79
N PHE A 419 -8.82 4.92 8.10
CA PHE A 419 -8.12 6.06 8.71
C PHE A 419 -8.97 6.74 9.80
N THR A 420 -10.24 7.00 9.52
CA THR A 420 -11.21 7.58 10.49
C THR A 420 -11.33 6.71 11.73
N LEU A 421 -11.49 5.39 11.56
CA LEU A 421 -11.55 4.45 12.68
C LEU A 421 -10.28 4.47 13.53
N THR A 422 -9.12 4.59 12.90
CA THR A 422 -7.82 4.57 13.57
C THR A 422 -7.57 5.87 14.34
N ASN A 423 -7.78 7.04 13.72
CA ASN A 423 -7.37 8.32 14.27
C ASN A 423 -8.45 9.00 15.10
N ASP A 424 -9.70 8.97 14.65
CA ASP A 424 -10.78 9.74 15.29
C ASP A 424 -11.47 8.92 16.38
N TYR A 425 -11.53 7.59 16.21
CA TYR A 425 -12.27 6.69 17.10
C TYR A 425 -11.39 5.68 17.85
N SER A 426 -10.08 5.64 17.58
CA SER A 426 -9.14 4.68 18.19
C SER A 426 -9.61 3.21 18.10
N ASN A 427 -10.38 2.86 17.07
CA ASN A 427 -10.88 1.51 16.83
C ASN A 427 -9.91 0.75 15.91
N TYR A 428 -8.74 0.43 16.47
CA TYR A 428 -7.64 -0.22 15.77
C TYR A 428 -7.99 -1.65 15.30
N LYS A 429 -8.77 -2.39 16.10
CA LYS A 429 -9.24 -3.74 15.75
C LYS A 429 -10.07 -3.75 14.46
N MET A 430 -11.08 -2.89 14.35
CA MET A 430 -11.95 -2.86 13.17
C MET A 430 -11.26 -2.23 11.96
N ALA A 431 -10.43 -1.19 12.18
CA ALA A 431 -9.58 -0.63 11.14
C ALA A 431 -8.66 -1.68 10.52
N SER A 432 -8.06 -2.53 11.36
CA SER A 432 -7.18 -3.62 10.90
C SER A 432 -7.92 -4.69 10.11
N VAL A 433 -9.14 -5.06 10.52
CA VAL A 433 -10.00 -5.98 9.74
C VAL A 433 -10.29 -5.40 8.35
N ILE A 434 -10.70 -4.12 8.27
CA ILE A 434 -10.92 -3.44 6.98
C ILE A 434 -9.63 -3.41 6.16
N GLY A 435 -8.48 -3.16 6.78
CA GLY A 435 -7.17 -3.17 6.14
C GLY A 435 -6.83 -4.50 5.49
N ILE A 436 -7.15 -5.62 6.15
CA ILE A 436 -7.00 -6.97 5.57
C ILE A 436 -7.89 -7.12 4.34
N TYR A 437 -9.16 -6.69 4.40
CA TYR A 437 -10.05 -6.77 3.23
C TYR A 437 -9.58 -5.91 2.06
N VAL A 438 -9.06 -4.70 2.33
CA VAL A 438 -8.45 -3.84 1.31
C VAL A 438 -7.23 -4.54 0.68
N PHE A 439 -6.37 -5.13 1.49
CA PHE A 439 -5.20 -5.88 1.01
C PHE A 439 -5.62 -7.06 0.12
N VAL A 440 -6.58 -7.88 0.57
CA VAL A 440 -7.09 -9.03 -0.20
C VAL A 440 -7.73 -8.55 -1.50
N LEU A 441 -8.54 -7.49 -1.47
CA LEU A 441 -9.16 -6.90 -2.65
C LEU A 441 -8.10 -6.47 -3.68
N CYS A 442 -7.09 -5.71 -3.24
CA CYS A 442 -6.00 -5.26 -4.10
C CYS A 442 -5.19 -6.45 -4.67
N ALA A 443 -4.87 -7.44 -3.84
CA ALA A 443 -4.13 -8.63 -4.25
C ALA A 443 -4.89 -9.44 -5.31
N VAL A 444 -6.21 -9.62 -5.13
CA VAL A 444 -7.07 -10.32 -6.09
C VAL A 444 -7.12 -9.60 -7.44
N PHE A 445 -7.36 -8.28 -7.45
CA PHE A 445 -7.36 -7.51 -8.70
C PHE A 445 -5.99 -7.48 -9.38
N THR A 446 -4.91 -7.37 -8.60
CA THR A 446 -3.53 -7.45 -9.10
C THR A 446 -3.30 -8.80 -9.78
N LEU A 447 -3.59 -9.90 -9.09
CA LEU A 447 -3.36 -11.25 -9.60
C LEU A 447 -4.17 -11.50 -10.87
N ILE A 448 -5.47 -11.18 -10.87
CA ILE A 448 -6.33 -11.37 -12.03
C ILE A 448 -5.87 -10.50 -13.20
N GLY A 449 -5.57 -9.23 -12.95
CA GLY A 449 -5.16 -8.27 -13.97
C GLY A 449 -3.87 -8.69 -14.67
N PHE A 450 -2.80 -8.93 -13.89
CA PHE A 450 -1.50 -9.29 -14.45
C PHE A 450 -1.51 -10.68 -15.10
N THR A 451 -2.20 -11.66 -14.50
CA THR A 451 -2.29 -13.02 -15.09
C THR A 451 -2.97 -12.98 -16.46
N ARG A 452 -4.07 -12.22 -16.60
CA ARG A 452 -4.79 -12.11 -17.89
C ARG A 452 -3.98 -11.35 -18.94
N MET A 453 -3.14 -10.42 -18.53
CA MET A 453 -2.27 -9.68 -19.45
C MET A 453 -1.13 -10.53 -19.97
N ILE A 454 -0.45 -11.26 -19.07
CA ILE A 454 0.68 -12.14 -19.43
C ILE A 454 0.21 -13.31 -20.30
N ALA A 455 -1.03 -13.79 -20.12
CA ALA A 455 -1.58 -14.89 -20.91
C ALA A 455 -1.82 -14.56 -22.40
N GLY A 456 -1.83 -13.28 -22.78
CA GLY A 456 -1.94 -12.87 -24.18
C GLY A 456 -0.55 -12.63 -24.77
N ASN A 457 -0.04 -13.56 -25.56
CA ASN A 457 1.14 -13.36 -26.44
C ASN A 457 0.83 -12.27 -27.49
N ARG A 458 0.72 -11.02 -27.08
CA ARG A 458 0.39 -9.87 -27.96
C ARG A 458 1.59 -9.00 -28.31
N GLU A 459 2.78 -9.34 -27.80
CA GLU A 459 4.02 -8.66 -28.17
C GLU A 459 4.34 -8.81 -29.67
N GLU A 460 3.94 -9.92 -30.29
CA GLU A 460 4.16 -10.17 -31.73
C GLU A 460 3.08 -9.54 -32.63
N GLU A 461 1.94 -9.07 -32.10
CA GLU A 461 0.85 -8.49 -32.91
C GLU A 461 1.09 -7.01 -33.28
N PHE A 462 2.01 -6.33 -32.60
CA PHE A 462 2.26 -4.88 -32.76
C PHE A 462 3.73 -4.54 -33.06
N GLN A 463 4.60 -5.54 -33.25
CA GLN A 463 5.91 -5.39 -33.89
C GLN A 463 5.74 -5.55 -35.40
#